data_AF-M0LFR0-F1
#
_entry.id   AF-M0LFR0-F1
#
_cell.length_a   1.000
_cell.length_b   1.000
_cell.length_c   1.000
_cell.angle_alpha   90.00
_cell.angle_beta   90.00
_cell.angle_gamma   90.00
#
_symmetry.space_group_name_H-M   'P 1'
#
loop_
_entity.id
_entity.type
_entity.pdbx_description
1 polymer ?
#
loop_
_entity_poly.entity_id
_entity_poly.type
_entity_poly.pdbx_seq_one_letter_code
_entity_poly.pdbx_strand_id
1 'polypeptide(L)' 'MPTIKVNDWTKEQLEDIKEEEDHSSFDSVIKSLLKERERSPEN' A
#
# COMPACT_ATOMS: atom_id res chain seq x y z
N MET A 1 6.90 4.91 14.28
CA MET A 1 6.37 3.81 13.44
C MET A 1 7.50 2.83 13.23
N PRO A 2 7.29 1.51 13.36
CA PRO A 2 8.28 0.54 12.92
C PRO A 2 8.53 0.73 11.41
N THR A 3 9.78 0.56 10.98
CA THR A 3 10.17 0.71 9.58
C THR A 3 10.35 -0.66 8.96
N ILE A 4 9.84 -0.86 7.74
CA ILE A 4 10.00 -2.08 6.97
C ILE A 4 10.91 -1.76 5.78
N LYS A 5 11.87 -2.65 5.51
CA LYS A 5 12.65 -2.59 4.27
C LYS A 5 11.93 -3.42 3.21
N VAL A 6 11.74 -2.82 2.05
CA VAL A 6 11.18 -3.47 0.86
C VAL A 6 12.17 -3.36 -0.29
N ASN A 7 11.97 -4.16 -1.33
CA ASN A 7 12.71 -3.99 -2.57
C ASN A 7 12.35 -2.64 -3.22
N ASP A 8 13.29 -2.05 -3.97
CA ASP A 8 13.06 -0.79 -4.67
C ASP A 8 11.87 -0.86 -5.63
N TRP A 9 11.72 -1.98 -6.35
CA TRP A 9 10.55 -2.22 -7.20
C TRP A 9 9.24 -2.10 -6.40
N THR A 10 9.17 -2.73 -5.23
CA THR A 10 7.97 -2.65 -4.37
C THR A 10 7.73 -1.22 -3.89
N LYS A 11 8.79 -0.46 -3.62
CA LYS A 11 8.66 0.93 -3.20
C LYS A 11 8.09 1.81 -4.33
N GLU A 12 8.56 1.64 -5.56
CA GLU A 12 8.04 2.35 -6.74
C GLU A 12 6.55 2.07 -6.92
N GLN A 13 6.13 0.80 -6.83
CA GLN A 13 4.69 0.45 -6.93
C GLN A 13 3.84 1.10 -5.83
N LEU A 14 4.36 1.18 -4.60
CA LEU A 14 3.66 1.87 -3.51
C LEU A 14 3.59 3.39 -3.72
N GLU A 15 4.56 3.98 -4.42
CA GLU A 15 4.60 5.41 -4.75
C GLU A 15 3.60 5.74 -5.85
N ASP A 16 3.53 4.90 -6.90
CA ASP A 16 2.53 5.01 -7.96
C ASP A 16 1.10 4.98 -7.38
N ILE A 17 0.78 3.98 -6.54
CA ILE A 17 -0.53 3.88 -5.89
C ILE A 17 -0.80 5.09 -4.98
N LYS A 18 0.23 5.58 -4.29
CA LYS A 18 0.10 6.74 -3.40
C LYS A 18 -0.30 7.99 -4.18
N GLU A 19 0.26 8.20 -5.37
CA GLU A 19 -0.06 9.33 -6.23
C GLU A 19 -1.41 9.16 -6.93
N GLU A 20 -1.71 7.96 -7.44
CA GLU A 20 -2.96 7.66 -8.14
C GLU A 20 -4.19 7.78 -7.22
N GLU A 21 -4.08 7.30 -5.98
CA GLU A 21 -5.18 7.32 -4.99
C GLU A 21 -5.12 8.53 -4.04
N ASP A 22 -4.23 9.50 -4.29
CA ASP A 22 -4.03 10.71 -3.48
C ASP A 22 -3.86 10.42 -1.97
N HIS A 23 -2.99 9.46 -1.66
CA HIS A 23 -2.67 9.09 -0.30
C HIS A 23 -1.60 10.01 0.30
N SER A 24 -1.79 10.38 1.57
CA SER A 24 -0.86 11.24 2.30
C SER A 24 0.44 10.53 2.73
N SER A 25 0.48 9.20 2.78
CA SER A 25 1.66 8.41 3.17
C SER A 25 1.58 6.96 2.72
N PHE A 26 2.72 6.25 2.73
CA PHE A 26 2.77 4.81 2.49
C PHE A 26 1.97 4.00 3.53
N ASP A 27 1.89 4.45 4.79
CA ASP A 27 1.04 3.78 5.80
C ASP A 27 -0.44 3.82 5.41
N SER A 28 -0.89 4.90 4.74
CA SER A 28 -2.26 5.01 4.23
C SER A 28 -2.50 4.03 3.09
N VAL A 29 -1.57 3.96 2.14
CA VAL A 29 -1.60 3.00 1.01
C VAL A 29 -1.72 1.57 1.53
N ILE A 30 -0.80 1.15 2.40
CA ILE A 30 -0.77 -0.23 2.93
C ILE A 30 -2.07 -0.58 3.67
N LYS A 31 -2.63 0.37 4.44
CA LYS A 31 -3.92 0.16 5.11
C LYS A 31 -5.07 -0.02 4.12
N SER A 32 -5.06 0.71 3.00
CA SER A 32 -6.07 0.58 1.95
C SER A 32 -6.02 -0.81 1.34
N LEU A 33 -4.83 -1.23 0.88
CA LEU A 33 -4.59 -2.54 0.25
C LEU A 33 -4.95 -3.71 1.17
N LEU A 34 -4.59 -3.64 2.46
CA LEU A 34 -4.93 -4.69 3.41
C LEU A 34 -6.44 -4.80 3.63
N LYS A 35 -7.15 -3.68 3.73
CA LYS A 35 -8.62 -3.66 3.88
C LYS A 35 -9.32 -4.22 2.64
N GLU A 36 -8.82 -3.91 1.45
CA GLU A 36 -9.36 -4.46 0.20
C GLU A 36 -9.21 -5.98 0.15
N ARG A 37 -8.05 -6.50 0.57
CA ARG A 37 -7.80 -7.93 0.69
C ARG A 37 -8.72 -8.60 1.71
N GLU A 38 -8.95 -7.99 2.87
CA GLU A 38 -9.89 -8.51 3.88
C GLU A 38 -11.35 -8.49 3.41
N ARG A 39 -11.71 -7.50 2.58
CA ARG A 39 -13.07 -7.32 2.06
C ARG A 39 -13.37 -8.21 0.86
N SER A 40 -12.35 -8.65 0.13
CA SER A 40 -12.51 -9.59 -0.97
C SER A 40 -12.83 -10.97 -0.39
N PRO A 41 -14.06 -11.51 -0.56
CA PRO A 41 -14.28 -12.91 -0.27
C PRO A 41 -13.48 -13.69 -1.32
N GLU A 42 -12.37 -14.30 -0.90
CA GLU A 42 -11.65 -15.24 -1.77
C GLU A 42 -12.63 -16.33 -2.21
N ASN A 43 -12.65 -16.63 -3.52
CA ASN A 43 -13.08 -17.92 -4.05
C ASN A 43 -12.15 -19.02 -3.52
#